data_AF-A0A6B2DBY3-F1
#
_entry.id   AF-A0A6B2DBY3-F1
#
_cell.length_a   1.000
_cell.length_b   1.000
_cell.length_c   1.000
_cell.angle_alpha   90.00
_cell.angle_beta   90.00
_cell.angle_gamma   90.00
#
_symmetry.space_group_name_H-M   'P 1'
#
loop_
_entity.id
_entity.type
_entity.pdbx_description
1 polymer ?
#
loop_
_entity_poly.entity_id
_entity_poly.type
_entity_poly.pdbx_seq_one_letter_code
_entity_poly.pdbx_strand_id
1 'polypeptide(L)'
;MDAGEYLETAVRDVLTAAEPGVDDQVGYAALLLAVTGALDEADRLVTQWLARTERPVTALAAGPVRARAWAMLFEARGRRPDWAEGLPPLDLDLEERLHTASLRRPVSDLDGVLPPGPIAEVVKHVAPSRPDR
;
A
#
# COMPACT_ATOMS: atom_id res chain seq x y z
N MET A 1 12.42 14.41 9.98
CA MET A 1 12.12 14.96 8.66
C MET A 1 11.06 16.02 8.88
N ASP A 2 11.40 17.27 8.62
CA ASP A 2 10.44 18.39 8.66
C ASP A 2 9.57 18.37 7.39
N ALA A 3 8.36 18.94 7.45
CA ALA A 3 7.44 19.04 6.31
C ALA A 3 8.08 19.74 5.10
N GLY A 4 8.93 20.73 5.35
CA GLY A 4 9.71 21.40 4.29
C GLY A 4 10.72 20.47 3.61
N GLU A 5 11.37 19.61 4.38
CA GLU A 5 12.38 18.66 3.90
C GLU A 5 11.73 17.51 3.09
N TYR A 6 10.54 17.07 3.51
CA TYR A 6 9.72 16.13 2.74
C TYR A 6 9.26 16.74 1.42
N LEU A 7 8.80 17.99 1.42
CA LEU A 7 8.35 18.68 0.21
C LEU A 7 9.49 18.87 -0.79
N GLU A 8 10.66 19.31 -0.33
CA GLU A 8 11.82 19.51 -1.20
C GLU A 8 12.29 18.19 -1.84
N THR A 9 12.29 17.11 -1.05
CA THR A 9 12.62 15.77 -1.55
C THR A 9 11.60 15.31 -2.58
N ALA A 10 10.31 15.46 -2.31
CA ALA A 10 9.24 15.08 -3.24
C ALA A 10 9.30 15.88 -4.55
N VAL A 11 9.55 17.20 -4.49
CA VAL A 11 9.69 18.04 -5.69
C VAL A 11 10.91 17.64 -6.51
N ARG A 12 12.04 17.38 -5.86
CA ARG A 12 13.26 16.93 -6.54
C ARG A 12 13.06 15.58 -7.22
N ASP A 13 12.42 14.64 -6.53
CA ASP A 13 12.11 13.32 -7.09
C ASP A 13 11.18 13.46 -8.30
N VAL A 14 10.15 14.30 -8.24
CA VAL A 14 9.26 14.53 -9.39
C VAL A 14 10.00 15.15 -10.59
N LEU A 15 10.92 16.09 -10.35
CA LEU A 15 11.64 16.77 -11.43
C LEU A 15 12.77 15.93 -12.05
N THR A 16 13.30 14.95 -11.31
CA THR A 16 14.48 14.16 -11.72
C THR A 16 14.19 12.68 -11.96
N ALA A 17 13.01 12.18 -11.55
CA ALA A 17 12.63 10.79 -11.77
C ALA A 17 12.43 10.52 -13.27
N ALA A 18 12.85 9.32 -13.68
CA ALA A 18 12.34 8.74 -14.92
C ALA A 18 10.81 8.72 -14.85
N GLU A 19 10.15 8.98 -15.99
CA GLU A 19 8.70 9.11 -16.11
C GLU A 19 7.83 8.12 -15.32
N PRO A 20 8.19 6.83 -15.13
CA PRO A 20 7.42 5.91 -14.29
C PRO A 20 7.44 6.24 -12.78
N GLY A 21 8.48 6.91 -12.28
CA GLY A 21 8.62 7.26 -10.86
C GLY A 21 7.70 8.41 -10.43
N VAL A 22 7.33 9.29 -11.36
CA VAL A 22 6.40 10.40 -11.08
C VAL A 22 5.00 9.90 -10.79
N ASP A 23 4.52 8.92 -11.57
CA ASP A 23 3.19 8.33 -11.40
C ASP A 23 3.04 7.66 -10.02
N ASP A 24 4.08 6.94 -9.60
CA ASP A 24 4.14 6.32 -8.29
C ASP A 24 4.20 7.34 -7.14
N GLN A 25 4.96 8.42 -7.29
CA GLN A 25 5.02 9.50 -6.30
C GLN A 25 3.66 10.19 -6.16
N VAL A 26 2.99 10.50 -7.27
CA VAL A 26 1.66 11.13 -7.25
C VAL A 26 0.62 10.21 -6.63
N GLY A 27 0.61 8.92 -7.01
CA GLY A 27 -0.29 7.92 -6.43
C GLY A 27 -0.08 7.78 -4.91
N TYR A 28 1.16 7.79 -4.45
CA TYR A 28 1.50 7.74 -3.03
C TYR A 28 1.06 9.01 -2.27
N ALA A 29 1.36 10.19 -2.80
CA ALA A 29 1.00 11.46 -2.18
C ALA A 29 -0.53 11.62 -2.06
N ALA A 30 -1.29 11.23 -3.08
CA ALA A 30 -2.74 11.26 -3.04
C ALA A 30 -3.30 10.29 -1.98
N LEU A 31 -2.75 9.08 -1.86
CA LEU A 31 -3.14 8.14 -0.79
C LEU A 31 -2.83 8.70 0.60
N LEU A 32 -1.67 9.33 0.79
CA LEU A 32 -1.32 9.96 2.07
C LEU A 32 -2.30 11.08 2.44
N LEU A 33 -2.64 11.96 1.49
CA LEU A 33 -3.65 13.00 1.70
C LEU A 33 -5.01 12.41 2.08
N ALA A 34 -5.42 11.34 1.39
CA ALA A 34 -6.69 10.69 1.70
C ALA A 34 -6.71 10.08 3.10
N VAL A 35 -5.63 9.42 3.53
CA VAL A 35 -5.51 8.79 4.85
C VAL A 35 -5.45 9.83 5.98
N THR A 36 -4.96 11.04 5.72
CA THR A 36 -5.00 12.15 6.69
C THR A 36 -6.34 12.90 6.71
N GLY A 37 -7.31 12.48 5.90
CA GLY A 37 -8.66 13.05 5.83
C GLY A 37 -8.84 14.15 4.77
N ALA A 38 -7.79 14.51 4.04
CA ALA A 38 -7.81 15.49 2.95
C ALA A 38 -8.26 14.86 1.62
N LEU A 39 -9.48 14.29 1.60
CA LEU A 39 -10.01 13.52 0.47
C LEU A 39 -10.18 14.38 -0.80
N ASP A 40 -10.63 15.61 -0.66
CA ASP A 40 -10.88 16.49 -1.81
C ASP A 40 -9.57 17.03 -2.41
N GLU A 41 -8.53 17.19 -1.60
CA GLU A 41 -7.16 17.48 -2.04
C GLU A 41 -6.56 16.29 -2.78
N ALA A 42 -6.77 15.07 -2.28
CA ALA A 42 -6.34 13.85 -2.95
C ALA A 42 -6.99 13.70 -4.32
N ASP A 43 -8.31 13.87 -4.41
CA ASP A 43 -9.06 13.78 -5.67
C ASP A 43 -8.63 14.88 -6.66
N ARG A 44 -8.39 16.11 -6.19
CA ARG A 44 -7.85 17.20 -7.02
C ARG A 44 -6.46 16.91 -7.55
N LEU A 45 -5.57 16.36 -6.73
CA LEU A 45 -4.22 16.01 -7.14
C LEU A 45 -4.25 14.98 -8.28
N VAL A 46 -5.04 13.91 -8.13
CA VAL A 46 -5.17 12.87 -9.15
C VAL A 46 -5.78 13.42 -10.43
N THR A 47 -6.87 14.19 -10.33
CA THR A 47 -7.54 14.79 -11.49
C THR A 47 -6.60 15.72 -12.26
N GLN A 48 -5.80 16.52 -11.54
CA GLN A 48 -4.82 17.40 -12.16
C GLN A 48 -3.67 16.66 -12.83
N TRP A 49 -3.20 15.55 -12.25
CA TRP A 49 -2.19 14.72 -12.88
C TRP A 49 -2.73 14.06 -14.16
N LEU A 50 -3.92 13.45 -14.11
CA LEU A 50 -4.58 12.84 -15.27
C LEU A 50 -4.73 13.85 -16.42
N ALA A 51 -5.20 15.05 -16.11
CA ALA A 51 -5.41 16.10 -17.11
C ALA A 51 -4.11 16.63 -17.75
N ARG A 52 -2.98 16.55 -17.03
CA ARG A 52 -1.69 17.07 -17.52
C ARG A 52 -0.83 16.04 -18.23
N THR A 53 -0.95 14.77 -17.85
CA THR A 53 -0.09 13.70 -18.38
C THR A 53 -0.81 12.84 -19.41
N GLU A 54 -2.15 12.86 -19.44
CA GLU A 54 -3.00 12.00 -20.27
C GLU A 54 -2.73 10.50 -20.06
N ARG A 55 -2.04 10.15 -18.96
CA ARG A 55 -1.69 8.77 -18.62
C ARG A 55 -2.90 8.02 -18.07
N PRO A 56 -2.93 6.68 -18.21
CA PRO A 56 -4.00 5.89 -17.64
C PRO A 56 -3.95 5.94 -16.11
N VAL A 57 -5.12 6.00 -15.47
CA VAL A 57 -5.25 5.99 -13.99
C VAL A 57 -4.57 4.78 -13.34
N THR A 58 -4.45 3.67 -14.07
CA THR A 58 -3.76 2.45 -13.61
C THR A 58 -2.27 2.68 -13.30
N ALA A 59 -1.64 3.72 -13.85
CA ALA A 59 -0.27 4.07 -13.53
C ALA A 59 -0.10 4.53 -12.07
N LEU A 60 -1.14 5.08 -11.44
CA LEU A 60 -1.16 5.43 -10.02
C LEU A 60 -1.24 4.21 -9.09
N ALA A 61 -1.42 3.02 -9.65
CA ALA A 61 -1.66 1.77 -8.96
C ALA A 61 -0.85 0.60 -9.58
N ALA A 62 0.36 0.88 -10.06
CA ALA A 62 1.18 -0.09 -10.79
C ALA A 62 1.50 -1.38 -10.01
N GLY A 63 1.57 -1.30 -8.68
CA GLY A 63 1.83 -2.44 -7.79
C GLY A 63 0.58 -2.97 -7.08
N PRO A 64 0.54 -4.28 -6.74
CA PRO A 64 -0.62 -4.91 -6.10
C PRO A 64 -0.97 -4.27 -4.75
N VAL A 65 0.03 -3.84 -3.98
CA VAL A 65 -0.17 -3.14 -2.70
C VAL A 65 -0.89 -1.81 -2.90
N ARG A 66 -0.50 -1.06 -3.95
CA ARG A 66 -1.06 0.27 -4.23
C ARG A 66 -2.46 0.18 -4.81
N ALA A 67 -2.69 -0.76 -5.72
CA ALA A 67 -4.01 -1.09 -6.21
C ALA A 67 -4.97 -1.46 -5.07
N ARG A 68 -4.52 -2.31 -4.14
CA ARG A 68 -5.30 -2.67 -2.95
C ARG A 68 -5.57 -1.47 -2.04
N ALA A 69 -4.58 -0.61 -1.80
CA ALA A 69 -4.76 0.57 -0.97
C ALA A 69 -5.84 1.52 -1.51
N TRP A 70 -5.84 1.77 -2.82
CA TRP A 70 -6.90 2.53 -3.49
C TRP A 70 -8.26 1.86 -3.36
N ALA A 71 -8.33 0.56 -3.63
CA ALA A 71 -9.57 -0.20 -3.51
C ALA A 71 -10.16 -0.15 -2.08
N MET A 72 -9.32 -0.36 -1.05
CA MET A 72 -9.70 -0.23 0.36
C MET A 72 -10.17 1.18 0.72
N LEU A 73 -9.48 2.23 0.24
CA LEU A 73 -9.90 3.61 0.46
C LEU A 73 -11.30 3.87 -0.13
N PHE A 74 -11.56 3.33 -1.33
CA PHE A 74 -12.83 3.54 -2.03
C PHE A 74 -13.99 2.85 -1.32
N GLU A 75 -13.78 1.62 -0.86
CA GLU A 75 -14.72 0.90 0.01
C GLU A 75 -14.96 1.66 1.32
N ALA A 76 -13.90 2.09 2.00
CA ALA A 76 -13.99 2.79 3.29
C ALA A 76 -14.76 4.12 3.21
N ARG A 77 -14.62 4.86 2.10
CA ARG A 77 -15.35 6.13 1.91
C ARG A 77 -16.76 5.96 1.33
N GLY A 78 -17.15 4.74 0.91
CA GLY A 78 -18.47 4.42 0.37
C GLY A 78 -18.83 5.12 -0.95
N ARG A 79 -17.86 5.76 -1.61
CA ARG A 79 -18.04 6.43 -2.91
C ARG A 79 -16.87 6.13 -3.83
N ARG A 80 -17.07 6.23 -5.13
CA ARG A 80 -16.01 6.14 -6.13
C ARG A 80 -16.12 7.33 -7.10
N PRO A 81 -15.11 8.22 -7.18
CA PRO A 81 -15.06 9.32 -8.10
C PRO A 81 -14.74 8.78 -9.47
N ASP A 82 -15.21 9.54 -10.45
CA ASP A 82 -15.20 9.14 -11.86
C ASP A 82 -13.79 8.85 -12.37
N TRP A 83 -12.79 9.62 -11.90
CA TRP A 83 -11.39 9.41 -12.29
C TRP A 83 -10.89 7.98 -12.00
N ALA A 84 -11.48 7.31 -11.00
CA ALA A 84 -11.06 6.00 -10.54
C ALA A 84 -11.69 4.83 -11.32
N GLU A 85 -12.51 5.06 -12.35
CA GLU A 85 -13.23 4.02 -13.09
C GLU A 85 -12.31 2.90 -13.61
N GLY A 86 -11.10 3.24 -14.06
CA GLY A 86 -10.13 2.27 -14.60
C GLY A 86 -9.34 1.44 -13.57
N LEU A 87 -9.53 1.67 -12.27
CA LEU A 87 -8.86 0.89 -11.22
C LEU A 87 -9.61 -0.41 -10.88
N PRO A 88 -8.93 -1.48 -10.45
CA PRO A 88 -9.64 -2.69 -10.02
C PRO A 88 -10.44 -2.42 -8.73
N PRO A 89 -11.65 -3.01 -8.57
CA PRO A 89 -12.37 -2.99 -7.30
C PRO A 89 -11.67 -3.86 -6.24
N LEU A 90 -12.10 -3.74 -4.98
CA LEU A 90 -11.59 -4.60 -3.91
C LEU A 90 -12.21 -5.99 -4.03
N ASP A 91 -11.37 -7.03 -4.09
CA ASP A 91 -11.82 -8.41 -3.95
C ASP A 91 -11.83 -8.78 -2.46
N LEU A 92 -12.96 -8.54 -1.80
CA LEU A 92 -13.13 -8.81 -0.37
C LEU A 92 -12.96 -10.28 -0.02
N ASP A 93 -13.41 -11.20 -0.90
CA ASP A 93 -13.27 -12.63 -0.67
C ASP A 93 -11.79 -13.05 -0.72
N LEU A 94 -11.01 -12.47 -1.64
CA LEU A 94 -9.57 -12.70 -1.69
C LEU A 94 -8.88 -12.14 -0.44
N GLU A 95 -9.20 -10.91 -0.02
CA GLU A 95 -8.63 -10.33 1.19
C GLU A 95 -8.98 -11.13 2.44
N GLU A 96 -10.23 -11.62 2.56
CA GLU A 96 -10.64 -12.49 3.68
C GLU A 96 -9.89 -13.82 3.67
N ARG A 97 -9.72 -14.44 2.50
CA ARG A 97 -8.92 -15.68 2.37
C ARG A 97 -7.45 -15.45 2.76
N LEU A 98 -6.84 -14.35 2.30
CA LEU A 98 -5.45 -14.00 2.63
C LEU A 98 -5.29 -13.68 4.11
N HIS A 99 -6.22 -12.94 4.70
CA HIS A 99 -6.24 -12.64 6.12
C HIS A 99 -6.39 -13.91 6.96
N THR A 100 -7.36 -14.77 6.62
CA THR A 100 -7.57 -16.06 7.30
C THR A 100 -6.35 -16.96 7.20
N ALA A 101 -5.70 -17.02 6.03
CA ALA A 101 -4.45 -17.77 5.87
C ALA A 101 -3.32 -17.19 6.72
N SER A 102 -3.23 -15.87 6.84
CA SER A 102 -2.26 -15.19 7.72
C SER A 102 -2.51 -15.51 9.19
N LEU A 103 -3.75 -15.48 9.67
CA LEU A 103 -4.10 -15.83 11.06
C LEU A 103 -3.89 -17.32 11.36
N ARG A 104 -3.99 -18.19 10.35
CA ARG A 104 -3.72 -19.63 10.53
C ARG A 104 -2.25 -19.98 10.42
N ARG A 105 -1.39 -19.02 10.07
CA ARG A 105 0.05 -19.26 9.97
C ARG A 105 0.57 -19.67 11.35
N PRO A 106 1.28 -20.80 11.46
CA PRO A 106 2.00 -21.13 12.69
C PRO A 106 3.02 -20.01 12.96
N VAL A 107 2.84 -19.27 14.04
CA VAL A 107 3.89 -18.45 14.61
C VAL A 107 4.47 -19.28 15.74
N SER A 108 5.75 -19.66 15.61
CA SER A 108 6.45 -20.23 16.75
C SER A 108 6.64 -19.12 17.76
N ASP A 109 6.18 -19.31 19.01
CA ASP A 109 6.42 -18.39 20.13
C ASP A 109 7.93 -18.13 20.38
N LEU A 110 8.81 -18.89 19.72
CA LEU A 110 10.27 -18.82 19.84
C LEU A 110 10.98 -18.41 18.54
N ASP A 111 10.25 -18.10 17.46
CA ASP A 111 10.88 -17.64 16.21
C ASP A 111 11.54 -16.26 16.42
N GLY A 112 12.85 -16.20 16.21
CA GLY A 112 13.66 -14.98 16.40
C GLY A 112 14.12 -14.72 17.84
N VAL A 113 13.73 -15.54 18.82
CA VAL A 113 14.21 -15.43 20.21
C VAL A 113 15.66 -15.88 20.35
N LEU A 114 16.08 -16.85 19.54
CA LEU A 114 17.44 -17.38 19.56
C LEU A 114 18.27 -16.83 18.38
N PRO A 115 19.57 -16.54 18.59
CA PRO A 115 20.47 -16.20 17.50
C PRO A 115 20.57 -17.37 16.50
N PRO A 116 20.84 -17.10 15.22
CA PRO A 116 20.92 -18.14 14.18
C PRO A 116 22.00 -19.17 14.53
N GLY A 117 21.63 -20.45 14.48
CA GLY A 117 22.53 -21.56 14.79
C GLY A 117 21.81 -22.90 14.97
N PRO A 118 22.55 -23.99 15.21
CA PRO A 118 22.00 -25.34 15.26
C PRO A 118 20.89 -25.52 16.30
N ILE A 119 20.98 -24.80 17.41
CA ILE A 119 19.98 -24.82 18.49
C ILE A 119 18.66 -24.17 18.04
N ALA A 120 18.72 -23.08 17.26
CA ALA A 120 17.53 -22.44 16.72
C ALA A 120 16.74 -23.37 15.78
N GLU A 121 17.45 -24.19 14.98
CA GLU A 121 16.82 -25.18 14.10
C GLU A 121 16.15 -26.31 14.88
N VAL A 122 16.77 -26.82 15.94
CA VAL A 122 16.14 -27.85 16.80
C VAL A 122 14.89 -27.29 17.49
N VAL A 123 14.95 -26.07 18.01
CA VAL A 123 13.83 -25.45 18.73
C VAL A 123 12.61 -25.22 17.82
N LYS A 124 12.80 -24.86 16.55
CA LYS A 124 11.71 -24.77 15.56
C LYS A 124 10.90 -26.06 15.41
N HIS A 125 11.53 -27.22 15.59
CA HIS A 125 10.88 -28.53 15.42
C HIS A 125 10.22 -29.05 16.71
N VAL A 126 10.49 -28.41 17.86
CA VAL A 126 10.00 -28.82 19.19
C VAL A 126 8.99 -27.83 19.77
N ALA A 127 9.06 -26.56 19.38
CA ALA A 127 8.15 -25.52 19.85
C ALA A 127 6.71 -25.82 19.38
N PRO A 128 5.71 -25.75 20.27
CA PRO A 128 4.32 -25.92 19.88
C PRO A 128 3.93 -24.80 18.91
N SER A 129 3.59 -25.19 17.69
CA SER A 129 2.96 -24.30 16.72
C SER A 129 1.56 -23.94 17.20
N ARG A 130 1.35 -22.68 17.58
CA ARG A 130 0.01 -22.20 17.90
C ARG A 130 -0.61 -21.61 16.62
N PRO A 131 -1.85 -21.95 16.27
CA PRO A 131 -2.59 -21.11 15.34
C PRO A 131 -2.75 -19.74 16.00
N ASP A 132 -2.44 -18.66 15.27
CA ASP A 132 -2.69 -17.30 15.72
C ASP A 132 -4.19 -17.17 16.04
N ARG A 133 -4.50 -16.64 17.23
CA ARG A 133 -5.82 -16.75 17.86
C ARG A 133 -6.72 -15.58 17.53
#